data_AF-A0A0J6GBA4-F1
#
_entry.id   AF-A0A0J6GBA4-F1
#
_cell.length_a   1.000
_cell.length_b   1.000
_cell.length_c   1.000
_cell.angle_alpha   90.00
_cell.angle_beta   90.00
_cell.angle_gamma   90.00
#
_symmetry.space_group_name_H-M   'P 1'
#
loop_
_entity.id
_entity.type
_entity.pdbx_description
1 polymer ?
#
loop_
_entity_poly.entity_id
_entity_poly.type
_entity_poly.pdbx_seq_one_letter_code
_entity_poly.pdbx_strand_id
1 'polypeptide(L)'
;MNGIRTYQSLRTLVTRLRDDLNNPTKSIGLVLLYAYNRTGKTRLSMEFKDAGKRKNNGTADTLYFNAYTEDLFTWENDLAGDTARYLLLNSNSTFFNGLKDLALDETIEGYLSRYADFSFDIEYGTWKVTFRKGEAENIKISRGEQNIFIWCLFMAICERMLDGHVSYESNKYLYIDDPISSLDDNNAIAVACDLAKLLRRAATRTGQNGVPMPIKVVFSSHHALFFNVMCNEIGRTKEGEQKVSHRRYFLHRPSAEGVFTLRSTEDTPFFHHVAALAELQAAANADSGKLYTFHFNALRSIMEKTAAFFGHADISFCLKALANEEDTALYNRALNLLSHGIYAIHEPTEMGDDNKDLFRRILRDFISTFKFALPDLLAATSAATAAAPIPAPTTEATT
;
A
#
# COMPACT_ATOMS: atom_id res chain seq x y z
N MET A 1 10.85 -21.71 -2.46
CA MET A 1 10.76 -21.93 -1.00
C MET A 1 9.66 -21.03 -0.45
N ASN A 2 8.44 -21.57 -0.34
CA ASN A 2 7.24 -20.86 0.12
C ASN A 2 7.16 -20.88 1.65
N GLY A 3 8.15 -20.28 2.32
CA GLY A 3 8.19 -20.19 3.79
C GLY A 3 7.78 -18.82 4.29
N ILE A 4 6.93 -18.79 5.33
CA ILE A 4 6.70 -17.60 6.15
C ILE A 4 7.98 -17.37 6.97
N ARG A 5 8.51 -16.14 6.97
CA ARG A 5 9.65 -15.75 7.80
C ARG A 5 9.22 -14.72 8.83
N THR A 6 9.70 -14.87 10.06
CA THR A 6 9.37 -13.98 11.17
C THR A 6 10.56 -13.07 11.50
N TYR A 7 10.27 -11.80 11.79
CA TYR A 7 11.25 -10.77 12.14
C TYR A 7 10.81 -10.08 13.42
N GLN A 8 11.72 -9.96 14.38
CA GLN A 8 11.43 -9.42 15.71
C GLN A 8 11.45 -7.88 15.75
N SER A 9 11.84 -7.23 14.66
CA SER A 9 11.87 -5.77 14.56
C SER A 9 11.84 -5.28 13.10
N LEU A 10 11.48 -4.00 12.92
CA LEU A 10 11.63 -3.30 11.64
C LEU A 10 13.06 -3.36 11.12
N ARG A 11 14.06 -3.25 12.00
CA ARG A 11 15.49 -3.29 11.63
C ARG A 11 15.88 -4.63 10.99
N THR A 12 15.43 -5.73 11.58
CA THR A 12 15.67 -7.08 11.01
C THR A 12 14.92 -7.28 9.69
N LEU A 13 13.70 -6.73 9.57
CA LEU A 13 12.94 -6.76 8.32
C LEU A 13 13.60 -5.93 7.21
N VAL A 14 14.07 -4.71 7.52
CA VAL A 14 14.81 -3.86 6.57
C VAL A 14 16.10 -4.53 6.12
N THR A 15 16.82 -5.19 7.03
CA THR A 15 18.02 -5.96 6.68
C THR A 15 17.68 -6.99 5.62
N ARG A 16 16.60 -7.77 5.83
CA ARG A 16 16.12 -8.74 4.85
C ARG A 16 15.79 -8.11 3.48
N LEU A 17 15.07 -6.98 3.46
CA LEU A 17 14.69 -6.31 2.21
C LEU A 17 15.92 -5.81 1.46
N ARG A 18 16.88 -5.22 2.18
CA ARG A 18 18.17 -4.79 1.61
C ARG A 18 19.00 -5.99 1.12
N ASP A 19 19.00 -7.11 1.83
CA ASP A 19 19.71 -8.31 1.40
C ASP A 19 19.13 -8.87 0.09
N ASP A 20 17.82 -8.83 -0.08
CA ASP A 20 17.18 -9.25 -1.33
C ASP A 20 17.55 -8.36 -2.50
N LEU A 21 17.54 -7.05 -2.30
CA LEU A 21 17.95 -6.09 -3.32
C LEU A 21 19.45 -6.18 -3.63
N ASN A 22 20.29 -6.61 -2.69
CA ASN A 22 21.75 -6.67 -2.84
C ASN A 22 22.31 -8.09 -3.02
N ASN A 23 21.47 -9.07 -3.29
CA ASN A 23 21.92 -10.44 -3.43
C ASN A 23 22.82 -10.57 -4.69
N PRO A 24 24.10 -10.99 -4.54
CA PRO A 24 25.04 -11.06 -5.66
C PRO A 24 24.75 -12.23 -6.60
N THR A 25 24.07 -13.28 -6.15
CA THR A 25 23.75 -14.47 -6.95
C THR A 25 22.39 -14.37 -7.63
N LYS A 26 21.48 -13.56 -7.10
CA LYS A 26 20.17 -13.29 -7.69
C LYS A 26 19.87 -11.80 -7.64
N SER A 27 20.25 -11.08 -8.69
CA SER A 27 19.94 -9.65 -8.80
C SER A 27 18.42 -9.42 -8.82
N ILE A 28 17.91 -8.72 -7.81
CA ILE A 28 16.51 -8.30 -7.70
C ILE A 28 16.48 -6.77 -7.73
N GLY A 29 15.90 -6.20 -8.79
CA GLY A 29 15.76 -4.75 -8.93
C GLY A 29 14.59 -4.17 -8.12
N LEU A 30 13.56 -4.99 -7.88
CA LEU A 30 12.31 -4.55 -7.26
C LEU A 30 11.78 -5.50 -6.18
N VAL A 31 11.31 -4.92 -5.08
CA VAL A 31 10.49 -5.61 -4.08
C VAL A 31 9.12 -4.95 -4.02
N LEU A 32 8.08 -5.74 -4.30
CA LEU A 32 6.68 -5.35 -4.16
C LEU A 32 6.13 -5.92 -2.85
N LEU A 33 5.64 -5.06 -1.97
CA LEU A 33 5.23 -5.40 -0.62
C LEU A 33 3.75 -5.05 -0.39
N TYR A 34 2.88 -6.04 -0.38
CA TYR A 34 1.51 -5.84 0.06
C TYR A 34 1.46 -5.85 1.58
N ALA A 35 0.91 -4.80 2.19
CA ALA A 35 0.66 -4.79 3.63
C ALA A 35 -0.55 -3.91 3.96
N TYR A 36 -1.42 -4.44 4.81
CA TYR A 36 -2.60 -3.73 5.28
C TYR A 36 -2.28 -2.45 6.04
N ASN A 37 -3.29 -1.62 6.27
CA ASN A 37 -3.17 -0.46 7.13
C ASN A 37 -2.74 -0.87 8.54
N ARG A 38 -2.07 0.06 9.26
CA ARG A 38 -1.54 -0.15 10.62
C ARG A 38 -0.41 -1.19 10.77
N THR A 39 0.02 -1.86 9.69
CA THR A 39 1.21 -2.74 9.70
C THR A 39 2.51 -1.96 9.99
N GLY A 40 2.55 -0.65 9.69
CA GLY A 40 3.71 0.20 9.93
C GLY A 40 4.60 0.43 8.72
N LYS A 41 4.05 0.35 7.49
CA LYS A 41 4.78 0.59 6.23
C LYS A 41 5.54 1.93 6.19
N THR A 42 4.96 3.00 6.71
CA THR A 42 5.62 4.31 6.78
C THR A 42 6.83 4.30 7.71
N ARG A 43 6.76 3.57 8.84
CA ARG A 43 7.91 3.37 9.72
C ARG A 43 8.97 2.47 9.07
N LEU A 44 8.53 1.51 8.26
CA LEU A 44 9.42 0.63 7.50
C LEU A 44 10.21 1.39 6.44
N SER A 45 9.57 2.32 5.70
CA SER A 45 10.27 3.16 4.71
C SER A 45 11.30 4.08 5.35
N MET A 46 10.98 4.68 6.50
CA MET A 46 11.92 5.50 7.26
C MET A 46 13.08 4.68 7.83
N GLU A 47 12.82 3.52 8.44
CA GLU A 47 13.88 2.64 8.92
C GLU A 47 14.76 2.12 7.78
N PHE A 48 14.18 1.93 6.57
CA PHE A 48 14.95 1.58 5.38
C PHE A 48 15.93 2.70 5.01
N LYS A 49 15.46 3.95 4.92
CA LYS A 49 16.31 5.13 4.68
C LYS A 49 17.40 5.27 5.75
N ASP A 50 17.02 5.18 7.02
CA ASP A 50 17.92 5.38 8.15
C ASP A 50 18.99 4.29 8.24
N ALA A 51 18.67 3.06 7.81
CA ALA A 51 19.66 1.99 7.70
C ALA A 51 20.78 2.32 6.72
N GLY A 52 20.46 2.99 5.60
CA GLY A 52 21.46 3.52 4.66
C GLY A 52 22.25 4.68 5.26
N LYS A 53 21.54 5.62 5.90
CA LYS A 53 22.14 6.77 6.59
C LYS A 53 23.20 6.35 7.62
N ARG A 54 22.90 5.33 8.44
CA ARG A 54 23.82 4.76 9.43
C ARG A 54 25.07 4.12 8.81
N LYS A 55 24.95 3.55 7.60
CA LYS A 55 26.08 2.92 6.90
C LYS A 55 26.96 3.92 6.15
N ASN A 56 26.43 5.09 5.82
CA ASN A 56 27.09 6.09 4.97
C ASN A 56 27.37 7.40 5.72
N ASN A 57 27.85 7.31 6.96
CA ASN A 57 28.29 8.46 7.78
C ASN A 57 27.29 9.63 7.86
N GLY A 58 25.98 9.34 7.90
CA GLY A 58 24.95 10.37 8.01
C GLY A 58 24.29 10.77 6.69
N THR A 59 24.75 10.27 5.55
CA THR A 59 24.14 10.52 4.23
C THR A 59 23.15 9.42 3.85
N ALA A 60 21.89 9.76 3.60
CA ALA A 60 20.89 8.78 3.17
C ALA A 60 21.16 8.29 1.73
N ASP A 61 20.97 7.00 1.47
CA ASP A 61 21.10 6.39 0.14
C ASP A 61 19.75 6.13 -0.54
N THR A 62 18.65 6.64 0.03
CA THR A 62 17.29 6.29 -0.35
C THR A 62 16.46 7.54 -0.55
N LEU A 63 15.89 7.70 -1.75
CA LEU A 63 14.81 8.65 -2.02
C LEU A 63 13.48 7.97 -1.68
N TYR A 64 12.53 8.69 -1.09
CA TYR A 64 11.27 8.09 -0.65
C TYR A 64 10.03 8.95 -0.90
N PHE A 65 8.89 8.27 -1.02
CA PHE A 65 7.55 8.84 -0.98
C PHE A 65 6.74 8.13 0.10
N ASN A 66 6.24 8.90 1.06
CA ASN A 66 5.35 8.46 2.14
C ASN A 66 4.69 9.70 2.78
N ALA A 67 3.97 9.53 3.88
CA ALA A 67 3.34 10.63 4.62
C ALA A 67 4.31 11.78 5.00
N TYR A 68 5.58 11.50 5.32
CA TYR A 68 6.56 12.56 5.61
C TYR A 68 6.89 13.43 4.38
N THR A 69 6.73 12.87 3.17
CA THR A 69 6.88 13.63 1.92
C THR A 69 5.67 14.53 1.70
N GLU A 70 4.46 14.05 2.01
CA GLU A 70 3.23 14.85 1.93
C GLU A 70 3.27 16.02 2.93
N ASP A 71 3.81 15.80 4.13
CA ASP A 71 3.98 16.82 5.17
C ASP A 71 4.99 17.93 4.79
N LEU A 72 5.72 17.80 3.66
CA LEU A 72 6.54 18.88 3.12
C LEU A 72 5.73 20.00 2.45
N PHE A 73 4.42 19.81 2.34
CA PHE A 73 3.49 20.72 1.67
C PHE A 73 2.45 21.24 2.65
N THR A 74 2.36 22.56 2.81
CA THR A 74 1.44 23.19 3.78
C THR A 74 0.60 24.26 3.10
N TRP A 75 -0.70 24.28 3.38
CA TRP A 75 -1.59 25.30 2.82
C TRP A 75 -1.58 26.59 3.63
N GLU A 76 -1.56 27.72 2.94
CA GLU A 76 -1.98 29.01 3.45
C GLU A 76 -3.33 29.37 2.81
N ASN A 77 -4.41 29.31 3.60
CA ASN A 77 -5.78 29.44 3.10
C ASN A 77 -6.44 30.79 3.44
N ASP A 78 -6.08 31.39 4.57
CA ASP A 78 -6.84 32.48 5.21
C ASP A 78 -5.98 33.76 5.35
N LEU A 79 -5.36 34.18 4.24
CA LEU A 79 -4.62 35.43 4.18
C LEU A 79 -5.56 36.63 4.06
N ALA A 80 -5.10 37.81 4.50
CA ALA A 80 -5.89 39.02 4.51
C ALA A 80 -6.57 39.29 3.15
N GLY A 81 -7.91 39.26 3.14
CA GLY A 81 -8.73 39.51 1.97
C GLY A 81 -9.20 38.28 1.17
N ASP A 82 -8.91 37.05 1.61
CA ASP A 82 -9.36 35.78 0.98
C ASP A 82 -8.96 35.61 -0.51
N THR A 83 -8.00 36.39 -0.99
CA THR A 83 -7.60 36.47 -2.40
C THR A 83 -6.37 35.63 -2.77
N ALA A 84 -5.57 35.20 -1.79
CA ALA A 84 -4.32 34.49 -2.04
C ALA A 84 -4.29 33.15 -1.29
N ARG A 85 -4.67 32.07 -1.99
CA ARG A 85 -4.51 30.69 -1.50
C ARG A 85 -3.36 30.03 -2.24
N TYR A 86 -2.41 29.46 -1.50
CA TYR A 86 -1.27 28.78 -2.08
C TYR A 86 -0.76 27.66 -1.19
N LEU A 87 -0.02 26.75 -1.80
CA LEU A 87 0.68 25.66 -1.14
C LEU A 87 2.15 26.03 -0.99
N LEU A 88 2.66 26.00 0.25
CA LEU A 88 4.08 26.20 0.57
C LEU A 88 4.82 24.87 0.47
N LEU A 89 6.00 24.91 -0.14
CA LEU A 89 6.98 23.83 -0.12
C LEU A 89 8.00 24.12 0.96
N ASN A 90 8.33 23.11 1.77
CA ASN A 90 9.39 23.21 2.76
C ASN A 90 10.79 23.26 2.11
N SER A 91 11.24 24.47 1.78
CA SER A 91 12.51 24.75 1.10
C SER A 91 13.78 24.24 1.79
N ASN A 92 13.70 23.92 3.09
CA ASN A 92 14.80 23.34 3.86
C ASN A 92 14.98 21.83 3.61
N SER A 93 14.01 21.18 2.96
CA SER A 93 14.09 19.76 2.67
C SER A 93 15.00 19.47 1.48
N THR A 94 15.93 18.53 1.65
CA THR A 94 16.79 18.05 0.56
C THR A 94 16.00 17.39 -0.57
N PHE A 95 14.74 17.02 -0.31
CA PHE A 95 13.80 16.49 -1.29
C PHE A 95 13.63 17.44 -2.49
N PHE A 96 13.69 18.75 -2.27
CA PHE A 96 13.50 19.76 -3.31
C PHE A 96 14.80 20.26 -3.94
N ASN A 97 15.96 19.66 -3.62
CA ASN A 97 17.25 20.13 -4.14
C ASN A 97 17.34 20.08 -5.67
N GLY A 98 16.65 19.14 -6.33
CA GLY A 98 16.61 19.07 -7.79
C GLY A 98 15.66 20.06 -8.47
N LEU A 99 14.85 20.82 -7.70
CA LEU A 99 13.94 21.86 -8.23
C LEU A 99 14.64 23.23 -8.39
N LYS A 100 15.82 23.42 -7.81
CA LYS A 100 16.51 24.72 -7.79
C LYS A 100 17.21 25.06 -9.11
N ASP A 101 17.66 24.04 -9.83
CA ASP A 101 18.57 24.21 -10.98
C ASP A 101 17.85 24.05 -12.34
N LEU A 102 16.62 23.51 -12.35
CA LEU A 102 15.82 23.23 -13.55
C LEU A 102 14.33 23.38 -13.23
N ALA A 103 13.57 24.03 -14.12
CA ALA A 103 12.12 24.04 -14.09
C ALA A 103 11.60 22.62 -14.34
N LEU A 104 10.96 22.00 -13.33
CA LEU A 104 10.31 20.68 -13.48
C LEU A 104 8.89 20.79 -14.00
N ASP A 105 8.40 22.02 -14.21
CA ASP A 105 7.02 22.37 -14.55
C ASP A 105 6.49 21.54 -15.71
N GLU A 106 7.22 21.46 -16.83
CA GLU A 106 6.81 20.67 -18.00
C GLU A 106 6.69 19.17 -17.69
N THR A 107 7.59 18.64 -16.85
CA THR A 107 7.54 17.22 -16.46
C THR A 107 6.35 16.97 -15.53
N ILE A 108 6.12 17.86 -14.56
CA ILE A 108 5.01 17.79 -13.61
C ILE A 108 3.67 17.91 -14.35
N GLU A 109 3.53 18.88 -15.25
CA GLU A 109 2.35 19.12 -16.08
C GLU A 109 2.05 17.92 -16.99
N GLY A 110 3.10 17.32 -17.58
CA GLY A 110 2.98 16.12 -18.38
C GLY A 110 2.36 14.95 -17.61
N TYR A 111 2.64 14.82 -16.31
CA TYR A 111 1.99 13.85 -15.44
C TYR A 111 0.60 14.30 -14.99
N LEU A 112 0.46 15.55 -14.54
CA LEU A 112 -0.74 16.10 -13.89
C LEU A 112 -1.95 16.12 -14.82
N SER A 113 -1.76 16.55 -16.07
CA SER A 113 -2.80 16.63 -17.10
C SER A 113 -3.47 15.28 -17.42
N ARG A 114 -2.87 14.16 -17.00
CA ARG A 114 -3.45 12.81 -17.15
C ARG A 114 -4.41 12.43 -16.03
N TYR A 115 -4.35 13.10 -14.88
CA TYR A 115 -5.05 12.70 -13.67
C TYR A 115 -6.00 13.78 -13.13
N ALA A 116 -5.74 15.05 -13.45
CA ALA A 116 -6.51 16.17 -12.95
C ALA A 116 -6.63 17.29 -13.99
N ASP A 117 -7.67 18.09 -13.82
CA ASP A 117 -8.02 19.22 -14.70
C ASP A 117 -7.90 20.54 -13.92
N PHE A 118 -6.65 20.92 -13.67
CA PHE A 118 -6.22 22.22 -13.14
C PHE A 118 -4.75 22.45 -13.53
N SER A 119 -4.35 23.71 -13.59
CA SER A 119 -2.94 24.09 -13.80
C SER A 119 -2.33 24.63 -12.52
N PHE A 120 -1.00 24.67 -12.48
CA PHE A 120 -0.23 25.19 -11.36
C PHE A 120 0.86 26.14 -11.83
N ASP A 121 1.38 26.94 -10.90
CA ASP A 121 2.54 27.80 -11.09
C ASP A 121 3.41 27.73 -9.84
N ILE A 122 4.70 27.40 -10.00
CA ILE A 122 5.66 27.28 -8.89
C ILE A 122 6.57 28.51 -8.88
N GLU A 123 6.44 29.34 -7.85
CA GLU A 123 7.37 30.44 -7.59
C GLU A 123 8.58 29.91 -6.80
N TYR A 124 9.60 29.41 -7.50
CA TYR A 124 10.80 28.80 -6.89
C TYR A 124 11.58 29.71 -5.93
N GLY A 125 11.48 31.03 -6.08
CA GLY A 125 12.11 31.99 -5.16
C GLY A 125 11.46 32.00 -3.77
N THR A 126 10.15 31.82 -3.71
CA THR A 126 9.36 31.87 -2.47
C THR A 126 8.84 30.50 -2.03
N TRP A 127 9.03 29.47 -2.86
CA TRP A 127 8.55 28.10 -2.67
C TRP A 127 7.02 28.02 -2.53
N LYS A 128 6.32 28.86 -3.28
CA LYS A 128 4.86 28.89 -3.33
C LYS A 128 4.35 28.23 -4.59
N VAL A 129 3.26 27.49 -4.47
CA VAL A 129 2.51 26.94 -5.60
C VAL A 129 1.11 27.52 -5.59
N THR A 130 0.75 28.15 -6.69
CA THR A 130 -0.63 28.61 -6.94
C THR A 130 -1.30 27.69 -7.95
N PHE A 131 -2.62 27.58 -7.86
CA PHE A 131 -3.42 26.73 -8.75
C PHE A 131 -4.46 27.55 -9.48
N ARG A 132 -4.79 27.15 -10.71
CA ARG A 132 -5.78 27.81 -11.56
C ARG A 132 -6.66 26.79 -12.27
N LYS A 133 -7.91 27.17 -12.57
CA LYS A 133 -8.84 26.37 -13.37
C LYS A 133 -9.70 27.29 -14.24
N GLY A 134 -9.50 27.22 -15.55
CA GLY A 134 -10.10 28.20 -16.48
C GLY A 134 -9.61 29.61 -16.14
N GLU A 135 -10.55 30.53 -15.93
CA GLU A 135 -10.26 31.93 -15.55
C GLU A 135 -10.06 32.14 -14.04
N ALA A 136 -10.34 31.13 -13.21
CA ALA A 136 -10.20 31.24 -11.77
C ALA A 136 -8.73 31.05 -11.34
N GLU A 137 -8.16 32.08 -10.73
CA GLU A 137 -6.80 32.05 -10.17
C GLU A 137 -6.80 31.82 -8.66
N ASN A 138 -5.67 31.36 -8.11
CA ASN A 138 -5.44 31.12 -6.68
C ASN A 138 -6.53 30.25 -6.02
N ILE A 139 -6.94 29.20 -6.72
CA ILE A 139 -7.99 28.30 -6.25
C ILE A 139 -7.48 27.36 -5.15
N LYS A 140 -8.38 26.98 -4.25
CA LYS A 140 -8.14 25.86 -3.35
C LYS A 140 -8.54 24.56 -4.04
N ILE A 141 -7.56 23.71 -4.35
CA ILE A 141 -7.82 22.36 -4.83
C ILE A 141 -8.20 21.42 -3.66
N SER A 142 -8.91 20.35 -3.97
CA SER A 142 -9.30 19.32 -3.00
C SER A 142 -8.08 18.58 -2.42
N ARG A 143 -8.28 17.82 -1.33
CA ARG A 143 -7.19 16.99 -0.77
C ARG A 143 -6.73 15.91 -1.76
N GLY A 144 -7.66 15.32 -2.52
CA GLY A 144 -7.34 14.33 -3.55
C GLY A 144 -6.48 14.95 -4.66
N GLU A 145 -6.87 16.12 -5.17
CA GLU A 145 -6.09 16.87 -6.17
C GLU A 145 -4.73 17.32 -5.66
N GLN A 146 -4.62 17.75 -4.41
CA GLN A 146 -3.34 18.05 -3.78
C GLN A 146 -2.44 16.82 -3.75
N ASN A 147 -2.98 15.65 -3.38
CA ASN A 147 -2.21 14.40 -3.34
C ASN A 147 -1.76 13.97 -4.74
N ILE A 148 -2.59 14.16 -5.77
CA ILE A 148 -2.20 13.98 -7.19
C ILE A 148 -1.04 14.91 -7.54
N PHE A 149 -1.13 16.19 -7.20
CA PHE A 149 -0.09 17.16 -7.50
C PHE A 149 1.25 16.79 -6.84
N ILE A 150 1.23 16.48 -5.53
CA ILE A 150 2.42 16.05 -4.78
C ILE A 150 3.01 14.78 -5.39
N TRP A 151 2.17 13.85 -5.82
CA TRP A 151 2.58 12.64 -6.51
C TRP A 151 3.26 12.93 -7.87
N CYS A 152 2.66 13.80 -8.70
CA CYS A 152 3.24 14.21 -9.99
C CYS A 152 4.60 14.91 -9.81
N LEU A 153 4.71 15.76 -8.79
CA LEU A 153 5.98 16.39 -8.41
C LEU A 153 7.03 15.34 -8.01
N PHE A 154 6.66 14.34 -7.22
CA PHE A 154 7.55 13.24 -6.88
C PHE A 154 7.98 12.41 -8.10
N MET A 155 7.07 12.14 -9.03
CA MET A 155 7.38 11.46 -10.29
C MET A 155 8.41 12.25 -11.10
N ALA A 156 8.26 13.58 -11.19
CA ALA A 156 9.24 14.45 -11.85
C ALA A 156 10.62 14.45 -11.15
N ILE A 157 10.65 14.42 -9.82
CA ILE A 157 11.91 14.25 -9.06
C ILE A 157 12.56 12.89 -9.38
N CYS A 158 11.76 11.82 -9.47
CA CYS A 158 12.27 10.51 -9.84
C CYS A 158 12.87 10.51 -11.25
N GLU A 159 12.27 11.23 -12.20
CA GLU A 159 12.86 11.42 -13.54
C GLU A 159 14.26 12.05 -13.43
N ARG A 160 14.43 13.12 -12.64
CA ARG A 160 15.75 13.74 -12.42
C ARG A 160 16.76 12.79 -11.77
N MET A 161 16.31 11.95 -10.84
CA MET A 161 17.15 10.90 -10.27
C MET A 161 17.60 9.88 -11.33
N LEU A 162 16.71 9.49 -12.25
CA LEU A 162 17.05 8.59 -13.35
C LEU A 162 18.01 9.23 -14.36
N ASP A 163 17.84 10.52 -14.64
CA ASP A 163 18.73 11.31 -15.48
C ASP A 163 20.12 11.50 -14.86
N GLY A 164 20.28 11.16 -13.57
CA GLY A 164 21.56 11.26 -12.84
C GLY A 164 21.88 12.67 -12.36
N HIS A 165 20.86 13.47 -12.05
CA HIS A 165 21.05 14.80 -11.49
C HIS A 165 21.87 14.77 -10.19
N VAL A 166 22.83 15.69 -10.04
CA VAL A 166 23.79 15.76 -8.93
C VAL A 166 23.13 15.70 -7.55
N SER A 167 21.97 16.35 -7.40
CA SER A 167 21.19 16.36 -6.15
C SER A 167 20.75 14.98 -5.66
N TYR A 168 20.71 13.98 -6.54
CA TYR A 168 20.22 12.62 -6.25
C TYR A 168 21.25 11.51 -6.56
N GLU A 169 22.49 11.85 -6.91
CA GLU A 169 23.52 10.84 -7.27
C GLU A 169 23.82 9.85 -6.14
N SER A 170 23.69 10.28 -4.89
CA SER A 170 23.91 9.44 -3.71
C SER A 170 22.81 8.39 -3.49
N ASN A 171 21.65 8.57 -4.13
CA ASN A 171 20.49 7.71 -3.97
C ASN A 171 20.61 6.44 -4.82
N LYS A 172 20.78 5.31 -4.14
CA LYS A 172 20.84 3.96 -4.74
C LYS A 172 19.49 3.24 -4.68
N TYR A 173 18.60 3.73 -3.82
CA TYR A 173 17.30 3.14 -3.59
C TYR A 173 16.17 4.14 -3.75
N LEU A 174 15.02 3.63 -4.19
CA LEU A 174 13.74 4.31 -4.18
C LEU A 174 12.78 3.53 -3.27
N TYR A 175 12.18 4.20 -2.29
CA TYR A 175 11.16 3.58 -1.43
C TYR A 175 9.83 4.33 -1.58
N ILE A 176 8.81 3.66 -2.12
CA ILE A 176 7.48 4.24 -2.30
C ILE A 176 6.50 3.51 -1.40
N ASP A 177 5.91 4.23 -0.45
CA ASP A 177 4.89 3.72 0.46
C ASP A 177 3.55 4.39 0.20
N ASP A 178 2.55 3.60 -0.19
CA ASP A 178 1.16 4.03 -0.41
C ASP A 178 1.03 5.32 -1.22
N PRO A 179 1.45 5.32 -2.50
CA PRO A 179 1.50 6.56 -3.30
C PRO A 179 0.15 7.24 -3.54
N ILE A 180 -0.96 6.54 -3.23
CA ILE A 180 -2.32 6.96 -3.56
C ILE A 180 -3.31 6.58 -2.45
N SER A 181 -2.99 6.87 -1.19
CA SER A 181 -3.82 6.46 -0.03
C SER A 181 -5.23 7.06 0.01
N SER A 182 -5.58 7.97 -0.90
CA SER A 182 -6.87 8.71 -0.90
C SER A 182 -7.35 9.14 -2.29
N LEU A 183 -6.96 8.46 -3.36
CA LEU A 183 -7.47 8.75 -4.70
C LEU A 183 -8.88 8.19 -4.90
N ASP A 184 -9.69 8.88 -5.71
CA ASP A 184 -10.84 8.23 -6.36
C ASP A 184 -10.30 7.07 -7.20
N ASP A 185 -10.90 5.87 -7.05
CA ASP A 185 -10.52 4.62 -7.73
C ASP A 185 -10.24 4.80 -9.25
N ASN A 186 -10.88 5.81 -9.86
CA ASN A 186 -10.75 6.19 -11.26
C ASN A 186 -9.30 6.44 -11.71
N ASN A 187 -8.44 7.04 -10.87
CA ASN A 187 -7.05 7.36 -11.24
C ASN A 187 -6.03 6.28 -10.86
N ALA A 188 -6.41 5.35 -9.98
CA ALA A 188 -5.47 4.38 -9.40
C ALA A 188 -4.76 3.52 -10.46
N ILE A 189 -5.49 3.10 -11.51
CA ILE A 189 -4.93 2.28 -12.59
C ILE A 189 -3.94 3.09 -13.43
N ALA A 190 -4.30 4.31 -13.83
CA ALA A 190 -3.45 5.16 -14.65
C ALA A 190 -2.13 5.48 -13.93
N VAL A 191 -2.24 5.87 -12.65
CA VAL A 191 -1.08 6.13 -11.79
C VAL A 191 -0.20 4.89 -11.62
N ALA A 192 -0.80 3.71 -11.39
CA ALA A 192 -0.04 2.46 -11.27
C ALA A 192 0.70 2.12 -12.57
N CYS A 193 0.05 2.30 -13.73
CA CYS A 193 0.67 2.03 -15.03
C CYS A 193 1.89 2.94 -15.26
N ASP A 194 1.77 4.23 -14.99
CA ASP A 194 2.88 5.17 -15.17
C ASP A 194 3.99 4.97 -14.15
N LEU A 195 3.64 4.65 -12.90
CA LEU A 195 4.62 4.25 -11.89
C LEU A 195 5.39 3.01 -12.35
N ALA A 196 4.70 1.98 -12.84
CA ALA A 196 5.36 0.76 -13.29
C ALA A 196 6.37 1.02 -14.42
N LYS A 197 6.07 1.91 -15.37
CA LYS A 197 7.02 2.33 -16.42
C LYS A 197 8.27 2.99 -15.81
N LEU A 198 8.09 3.90 -14.86
CA LEU A 198 9.19 4.56 -14.17
C LEU A 198 10.05 3.55 -13.40
N LEU A 199 9.42 2.64 -12.66
CA LEU A 199 10.12 1.62 -11.88
C LEU A 199 10.90 0.63 -12.75
N ARG A 200 10.39 0.31 -13.94
CA ARG A 200 11.13 -0.49 -14.94
C ARG A 200 12.39 0.23 -15.39
N ARG A 201 12.25 1.51 -15.79
CA ARG A 201 13.39 2.36 -16.17
C ARG A 201 14.42 2.48 -15.04
N ALA A 202 13.96 2.60 -13.80
CA ALA A 202 14.83 2.60 -12.62
C ALA A 202 15.63 1.30 -12.48
N ALA A 203 14.96 0.15 -12.59
CA ALA A 203 15.58 -1.16 -12.43
C ALA A 203 16.47 -1.57 -13.62
N THR A 204 16.33 -0.95 -14.79
CA THR A 204 17.12 -1.22 -15.99
C THR A 204 18.07 -0.08 -16.35
N ARG A 205 18.18 0.94 -15.48
CA ARG A 205 19.00 2.12 -15.72
C ARG A 205 20.47 1.75 -16.00
N THR A 206 21.05 2.41 -17.00
CA THR A 206 22.47 2.34 -17.33
C THR A 206 23.14 3.69 -17.04
N GLY A 207 24.41 3.65 -16.62
CA GLY A 207 25.23 4.86 -16.50
C GLY A 207 25.71 5.34 -17.87
N GLN A 208 26.40 6.49 -17.89
CA GLN A 208 26.92 7.12 -19.11
C GLN A 208 27.82 6.19 -19.96
N ASN A 209 28.50 5.24 -19.32
CA ASN A 209 29.40 4.29 -19.98
C ASN A 209 28.69 3.02 -20.49
N GLY A 210 27.35 2.99 -20.48
CA GLY A 210 26.55 1.81 -20.83
C GLY A 210 26.53 0.71 -19.76
N VAL A 211 27.23 0.91 -18.64
CA VAL A 211 27.30 -0.05 -17.53
C VAL A 211 25.97 -0.04 -16.76
N PRO A 212 25.36 -1.20 -16.48
CA PRO A 212 24.15 -1.27 -15.66
C PRO A 212 24.35 -0.61 -14.28
N MET A 213 23.54 0.40 -13.99
CA MET A 213 23.53 1.12 -12.72
C MET A 213 22.08 1.27 -12.21
N PRO A 214 21.43 0.14 -11.90
CA PRO A 214 20.02 0.12 -11.56
C PRO A 214 19.76 0.83 -10.23
N ILE A 215 18.66 1.57 -10.18
CA ILE A 215 18.10 2.07 -8.93
C ILE A 215 17.18 0.99 -8.39
N LYS A 216 17.44 0.57 -7.16
CA LYS A 216 16.73 -0.54 -6.53
C LYS A 216 15.50 -0.05 -5.81
N VAL A 217 14.38 -0.72 -5.98
CA VAL A 217 13.08 -0.18 -5.55
C VAL A 217 12.42 -1.07 -4.51
N VAL A 218 11.86 -0.46 -3.47
CA VAL A 218 10.83 -1.06 -2.62
C VAL A 218 9.54 -0.29 -2.85
N PHE A 219 8.50 -0.99 -3.27
CA PHE A 219 7.14 -0.45 -3.38
C PHE A 219 6.26 -1.16 -2.37
N SER A 220 5.56 -0.41 -1.51
CA SER A 220 4.61 -0.96 -0.57
C SER A 220 3.23 -0.34 -0.73
N SER A 221 2.17 -1.16 -0.67
CA SER A 221 0.82 -0.64 -0.65
C SER A 221 -0.19 -1.51 0.10
N HIS A 222 -1.23 -0.87 0.66
CA HIS A 222 -2.44 -1.54 1.13
C HIS A 222 -3.54 -1.62 0.07
N HIS A 223 -3.45 -0.82 -1.00
CA HIS A 223 -4.48 -0.70 -2.02
C HIS A 223 -4.42 -1.90 -2.99
N ALA A 224 -5.36 -2.83 -2.87
CA ALA A 224 -5.31 -4.12 -3.57
C ALA A 224 -5.32 -3.98 -5.11
N LEU A 225 -6.19 -3.15 -5.69
CA LEU A 225 -6.23 -2.92 -7.14
C LEU A 225 -4.88 -2.39 -7.66
N PHE A 226 -4.38 -1.31 -7.06
CA PHE A 226 -3.09 -0.73 -7.39
C PHE A 226 -1.95 -1.74 -7.28
N PHE A 227 -1.88 -2.49 -6.19
CA PHE A 227 -0.86 -3.52 -5.99
C PHE A 227 -0.92 -4.62 -7.06
N ASN A 228 -2.12 -5.04 -7.45
CA ASN A 228 -2.32 -6.02 -8.54
C ASN A 228 -1.87 -5.48 -9.89
N VAL A 229 -2.23 -4.23 -10.23
CA VAL A 229 -1.77 -3.57 -11.46
C VAL A 229 -0.25 -3.50 -11.47
N MET A 230 0.38 -3.08 -10.37
CA MET A 230 1.85 -3.05 -10.24
C MET A 230 2.47 -4.43 -10.44
N CYS A 231 1.92 -5.49 -9.82
CA CYS A 231 2.44 -6.85 -9.99
C CYS A 231 2.33 -7.34 -11.43
N ASN A 232 1.23 -7.03 -12.11
CA ASN A 232 1.01 -7.39 -13.51
C ASN A 232 1.95 -6.61 -14.44
N GLU A 233 2.03 -5.28 -14.28
CA GLU A 233 2.85 -4.42 -15.13
C GLU A 233 4.35 -4.67 -14.92
N ILE A 234 4.81 -4.99 -13.71
CA ILE A 234 6.21 -5.39 -13.46
C ILE A 234 6.47 -6.86 -13.85
N GLY A 235 5.47 -7.73 -13.75
CA GLY A 235 5.59 -9.15 -14.04
C GLY A 235 5.65 -9.51 -15.52
N ARG A 236 5.00 -8.73 -16.39
CA ARG A 236 4.95 -8.97 -17.84
C ARG A 236 6.30 -8.67 -18.50
N THR A 237 6.76 -9.50 -19.43
CA THR A 237 7.79 -9.07 -20.38
C THR A 237 7.06 -8.37 -21.53
N LYS A 238 7.32 -7.09 -21.76
CA LYS A 238 6.78 -6.36 -22.93
C LYS A 238 7.74 -6.52 -24.10
N GLU A 239 7.22 -6.66 -25.32
CA GLU A 239 8.05 -6.74 -26.51
C GLU A 239 8.94 -5.49 -26.62
N GLY A 240 10.24 -5.68 -26.78
CA GLY A 240 11.22 -4.59 -26.82
C GLY A 240 11.68 -4.06 -25.45
N GLU A 241 11.12 -4.52 -24.32
CA GLU A 241 11.57 -4.13 -22.99
C GLU A 241 12.38 -5.23 -22.29
N GLN A 242 13.39 -4.82 -21.52
CA GLN A 242 14.16 -5.76 -20.69
C GLN A 242 13.29 -6.34 -19.57
N LYS A 243 13.42 -7.65 -19.33
CA LYS A 243 12.77 -8.31 -18.20
C LYS A 243 13.30 -7.77 -16.88
N VAL A 244 12.39 -7.38 -15.99
CA VAL A 244 12.74 -6.83 -14.68
C VAL A 244 12.61 -7.89 -13.59
N SER A 245 13.71 -8.15 -12.90
CA SER A 245 13.72 -9.07 -11.76
C SER A 245 13.05 -8.40 -10.55
N HIS A 246 12.06 -9.09 -9.99
CA HIS A 246 11.29 -8.59 -8.87
C HIS A 246 10.98 -9.69 -7.88
N ARG A 247 10.58 -9.29 -6.68
CA ARG A 247 10.09 -10.18 -5.63
C ARG A 247 8.81 -9.61 -5.03
N ARG A 248 7.86 -10.49 -4.73
CA ARG A 248 6.59 -10.10 -4.15
C ARG A 248 6.48 -10.67 -2.75
N TYR A 249 6.01 -9.84 -1.83
CA TYR A 249 5.85 -10.18 -0.44
C TYR A 249 4.51 -9.75 0.09
N PHE A 250 3.93 -10.59 0.93
CA PHE A 250 2.91 -10.19 1.88
C PHE A 250 3.58 -9.92 3.23
N LEU A 251 3.43 -8.68 3.73
CA LEU A 251 3.86 -8.27 5.05
C LEU A 251 2.65 -8.23 5.98
N HIS A 252 2.78 -8.95 7.09
CA HIS A 252 1.77 -8.98 8.13
C HIS A 252 2.40 -8.68 9.49
N ARG A 253 1.61 -8.07 10.37
CA ARG A 253 1.98 -7.78 11.75
C ARG A 253 0.91 -8.41 12.66
N PRO A 254 1.12 -9.62 13.18
CA PRO A 254 0.10 -10.36 13.92
C PRO A 254 -0.34 -9.68 15.22
N SER A 255 0.58 -8.98 15.88
CA SER A 255 0.31 -8.34 17.18
C SER A 255 0.99 -6.99 17.31
N ALA A 256 0.56 -6.22 18.31
CA ALA A 256 1.17 -4.94 18.65
C ALA A 256 2.62 -5.10 19.15
N GLU A 257 3.07 -6.31 19.51
CA GLU A 257 4.37 -6.62 20.12
C GLU A 257 5.57 -6.45 19.17
N GLY A 258 5.34 -6.02 17.92
CA GLY A 258 6.41 -5.63 17.00
C GLY A 258 7.01 -6.78 16.19
N VAL A 259 6.37 -7.94 16.22
CA VAL A 259 6.70 -9.09 15.37
C VAL A 259 6.11 -8.90 13.97
N PHE A 260 6.94 -9.10 12.95
CA PHE A 260 6.54 -9.01 11.54
C PHE A 260 6.70 -10.38 10.87
N THR A 261 5.75 -10.74 10.01
CA THR A 261 5.84 -11.92 9.16
C THR A 261 5.91 -11.50 7.69
N LEU A 262 6.85 -12.08 6.96
CA LEU A 262 7.07 -11.85 5.54
C LEU A 262 6.88 -13.16 4.79
N ARG A 263 5.95 -13.19 3.84
CA ARG A 263 5.65 -14.37 3.03
C ARG A 263 5.91 -14.08 1.55
N SER A 264 6.81 -14.85 0.94
CA SER A 264 7.04 -14.77 -0.52
C SER A 264 5.79 -15.21 -1.26
N THR A 265 5.42 -14.48 -2.31
CA THR A 265 4.35 -14.87 -3.24
C THR A 265 4.88 -14.83 -4.67
N GLU A 266 4.46 -15.77 -5.50
CA GLU A 266 4.73 -15.80 -6.95
C GLU A 266 3.44 -15.42 -7.73
N ASP A 267 2.26 -15.51 -7.10
CA ASP A 267 0.95 -15.29 -7.72
C ASP A 267 0.26 -14.02 -7.18
N THR A 268 -0.26 -13.19 -8.08
CA THR A 268 -1.26 -12.15 -7.80
C THR A 268 -2.44 -12.47 -8.71
N PRO A 269 -3.65 -12.83 -8.22
CA PRO A 269 -4.43 -12.16 -7.16
C PRO A 269 -4.91 -13.10 -6.01
N PHE A 270 -4.46 -14.35 -5.96
CA PHE A 270 -5.01 -15.39 -5.07
C PHE A 270 -4.88 -15.08 -3.57
N PHE A 271 -3.81 -14.40 -3.16
CA PHE A 271 -3.57 -14.09 -1.75
C PHE A 271 -4.46 -12.97 -1.20
N HIS A 272 -5.00 -12.08 -2.03
CA HIS A 272 -5.82 -10.97 -1.52
C HIS A 272 -7.19 -11.45 -1.06
N HIS A 273 -7.83 -12.37 -1.79
CA HIS A 273 -9.10 -12.96 -1.37
C HIS A 273 -8.92 -13.85 -0.16
N VAL A 274 -7.88 -14.68 -0.15
CA VAL A 274 -7.59 -15.59 0.95
C VAL A 274 -7.17 -14.83 2.23
N ALA A 275 -6.36 -13.77 2.11
CA ALA A 275 -6.01 -12.94 3.25
C ALA A 275 -7.20 -12.10 3.72
N ALA A 276 -7.98 -11.51 2.82
CA ALA A 276 -9.21 -10.81 3.18
C ALA A 276 -10.22 -11.75 3.84
N LEU A 277 -10.38 -13.00 3.36
CA LEU A 277 -11.20 -14.01 4.02
C LEU A 277 -10.68 -14.34 5.42
N ALA A 278 -9.37 -14.46 5.60
CA ALA A 278 -8.76 -14.70 6.91
C ALA A 278 -8.97 -13.51 7.88
N GLU A 279 -8.94 -12.28 7.37
CA GLU A 279 -9.28 -11.08 8.15
C GLU A 279 -10.77 -11.01 8.48
N LEU A 280 -11.65 -11.33 7.52
CA LEU A 280 -13.09 -11.45 7.78
C LEU A 280 -13.35 -12.53 8.84
N GLN A 281 -12.60 -13.62 8.83
CA GLN A 281 -12.70 -14.68 9.83
C GLN A 281 -12.22 -14.21 11.21
N ALA A 282 -11.13 -13.45 11.27
CA ALA A 282 -10.65 -12.83 12.51
C ALA A 282 -11.63 -11.78 13.06
N ALA A 283 -12.19 -10.93 12.19
CA ALA A 283 -13.21 -9.94 12.55
C ALA A 283 -14.54 -10.58 12.96
N ALA A 284 -14.86 -11.75 12.41
CA ALA A 284 -16.04 -12.54 12.74
C ALA A 284 -15.91 -13.33 14.05
N ASN A 285 -14.73 -13.38 14.68
CA ASN A 285 -14.52 -14.04 15.97
C ASN A 285 -15.49 -13.47 17.03
N ALA A 286 -16.20 -14.35 17.73
CA ALA A 286 -17.25 -13.96 18.67
C ALA A 286 -16.70 -13.27 19.93
N ASP A 287 -15.48 -13.60 20.34
CA ASP A 287 -14.89 -13.17 21.61
C ASP A 287 -14.06 -11.89 21.45
N SER A 288 -13.39 -11.71 20.30
CA SER A 288 -12.41 -10.64 20.09
C SER A 288 -12.67 -9.75 18.88
N GLY A 289 -13.61 -10.14 18.00
CA GLY A 289 -13.83 -9.51 16.70
C GLY A 289 -14.90 -8.41 16.73
N LYS A 290 -14.76 -7.42 15.84
CA LYS A 290 -15.81 -6.41 15.56
C LYS A 290 -16.19 -6.46 14.09
N LEU A 291 -17.49 -6.41 13.81
CA LEU A 291 -18.02 -6.43 12.46
C LEU A 291 -18.70 -5.10 12.12
N TYR A 292 -18.35 -4.56 10.94
CA TYR A 292 -18.85 -3.31 10.39
C TYR A 292 -19.49 -3.56 9.04
N THR A 293 -20.46 -2.76 8.63
CA THR A 293 -21.22 -2.93 7.37
C THR A 293 -20.33 -3.16 6.13
N PHE A 294 -19.18 -2.47 6.03
CA PHE A 294 -18.23 -2.65 4.93
C PHE A 294 -17.67 -4.09 4.79
N HIS A 295 -17.71 -4.91 5.84
CA HIS A 295 -17.31 -6.32 5.74
C HIS A 295 -18.24 -7.12 4.82
N PHE A 296 -19.52 -6.76 4.69
CA PHE A 296 -20.41 -7.35 3.68
C PHE A 296 -19.94 -7.00 2.25
N ASN A 297 -19.46 -5.78 2.01
CA ASN A 297 -18.88 -5.38 0.71
C ASN A 297 -17.66 -6.24 0.39
N ALA A 298 -16.77 -6.44 1.38
CA ALA A 298 -15.58 -7.25 1.22
C ALA A 298 -15.93 -8.71 0.91
N LEU A 299 -16.85 -9.31 1.66
CA LEU A 299 -17.32 -10.68 1.42
C LEU A 299 -17.97 -10.83 0.04
N ARG A 300 -18.84 -9.90 -0.34
CA ARG A 300 -19.47 -9.89 -1.67
C ARG A 300 -18.45 -9.82 -2.79
N SER A 301 -17.47 -8.92 -2.72
CA SER A 301 -16.42 -8.79 -3.74
C SER A 301 -15.62 -10.09 -3.91
N ILE A 302 -15.41 -10.83 -2.81
CA ILE A 302 -14.74 -12.14 -2.84
C ILE A 302 -15.64 -13.19 -3.50
N MET A 303 -16.95 -13.20 -3.19
CA MET A 303 -17.92 -14.09 -3.83
C MET A 303 -18.05 -13.82 -5.34
N GLU A 304 -18.08 -12.56 -5.77
CA GLU A 304 -18.14 -12.16 -7.19
C GLU A 304 -16.95 -12.71 -7.96
N LYS A 305 -15.75 -12.57 -7.38
CA LYS A 305 -14.51 -13.06 -8.01
C LYS A 305 -14.42 -14.58 -8.00
N THR A 306 -14.98 -15.22 -6.98
CA THR A 306 -15.09 -16.68 -6.92
C THR A 306 -16.05 -17.19 -8.01
N ALA A 307 -17.22 -16.56 -8.18
CA ALA A 307 -18.14 -16.89 -9.27
C ALA A 307 -17.49 -16.70 -10.65
N ALA A 308 -16.79 -15.58 -10.86
CA ALA A 308 -16.07 -15.32 -12.09
C ALA A 308 -14.96 -16.37 -12.37
N PHE A 309 -14.25 -16.82 -11.33
CA PHE A 309 -13.24 -17.89 -11.45
C PHE A 309 -13.84 -19.21 -11.94
N PHE A 310 -15.06 -19.55 -11.51
CA PHE A 310 -15.80 -20.72 -11.99
C PHE A 310 -16.55 -20.49 -13.32
N GLY A 311 -16.38 -19.33 -13.97
CA GLY A 311 -16.99 -19.02 -15.26
C GLY A 311 -18.45 -18.54 -15.19
N HIS A 312 -18.90 -18.08 -14.02
CA HIS A 312 -20.25 -17.58 -13.81
C HIS A 312 -20.28 -16.04 -13.79
N ALA A 313 -21.38 -15.46 -14.28
CA ALA A 313 -21.53 -14.01 -14.45
C ALA A 313 -21.87 -13.26 -13.14
N ASP A 314 -22.40 -13.95 -12.13
CA ASP A 314 -22.88 -13.33 -10.90
C ASP A 314 -22.72 -14.22 -9.66
N ILE A 315 -22.91 -13.63 -8.48
CA ILE A 315 -22.78 -14.30 -7.18
C ILE A 315 -23.82 -15.39 -6.93
N SER A 316 -24.88 -15.50 -7.75
CA SER A 316 -25.93 -16.51 -7.56
C SER A 316 -25.36 -17.92 -7.62
N PHE A 317 -24.26 -18.12 -8.37
CA PHE A 317 -23.50 -19.37 -8.33
C PHE A 317 -23.01 -19.69 -6.92
N CYS A 318 -22.38 -18.72 -6.24
CA CYS A 318 -21.92 -18.90 -4.88
C CYS A 318 -23.11 -19.16 -3.96
N LEU A 319 -24.14 -18.32 -4.02
CA LEU A 319 -25.30 -18.41 -3.12
C LEU A 319 -26.04 -19.75 -3.20
N LYS A 320 -26.24 -20.27 -4.42
CA LYS A 320 -26.84 -21.59 -4.66
C LYS A 320 -25.99 -22.74 -4.10
N ALA A 321 -24.68 -22.55 -3.98
CA ALA A 321 -23.77 -23.52 -3.40
C ALA A 321 -23.69 -23.42 -1.86
N LEU A 322 -24.11 -22.31 -1.26
CA LEU A 322 -24.02 -22.09 0.19
C LEU A 322 -25.20 -22.64 0.97
N ALA A 323 -26.41 -22.61 0.41
CA ALA A 323 -27.61 -22.84 1.20
C ALA A 323 -28.79 -23.40 0.40
N ASN A 324 -29.83 -23.84 1.11
CA ASN A 324 -31.11 -24.24 0.51
C ASN A 324 -31.82 -23.02 -0.13
N GLU A 325 -32.93 -23.24 -0.85
CA GLU A 325 -33.61 -22.17 -1.58
C GLU A 325 -34.09 -21.00 -0.68
N GLU A 326 -34.49 -21.29 0.56
CA GLU A 326 -34.93 -20.28 1.53
C GLU A 326 -33.78 -19.40 2.03
N ASP A 327 -32.64 -20.00 2.40
CA ASP A 327 -31.46 -19.27 2.87
C ASP A 327 -30.75 -18.51 1.72
N THR A 328 -30.85 -19.00 0.49
CA THR A 328 -30.33 -18.32 -0.71
C THR A 328 -30.94 -16.93 -0.87
N ALA A 329 -32.26 -16.81 -0.68
CA ALA A 329 -32.96 -15.53 -0.77
C ALA A 329 -32.56 -14.57 0.35
N LEU A 330 -32.41 -15.08 1.58
CA LEU A 330 -31.97 -14.31 2.74
C LEU A 330 -30.53 -13.78 2.54
N TYR A 331 -29.59 -14.63 2.11
CA TYR A 331 -28.20 -14.25 1.86
C TYR A 331 -28.08 -13.24 0.74
N ASN A 332 -28.80 -13.45 -0.37
CA ASN A 332 -28.80 -12.51 -1.48
C ASN A 332 -29.34 -11.14 -1.04
N ARG A 333 -30.42 -11.11 -0.25
CA ARG A 333 -31.00 -9.88 0.26
C ARG A 333 -30.04 -9.16 1.20
N ALA A 334 -29.42 -9.87 2.13
CA ALA A 334 -28.46 -9.30 3.07
C ALA A 334 -27.23 -8.73 2.36
N LEU A 335 -26.64 -9.49 1.44
CA LEU A 335 -25.50 -9.03 0.65
C LEU A 335 -25.88 -7.81 -0.19
N ASN A 336 -27.03 -7.79 -0.86
CA ASN A 336 -27.43 -6.62 -1.65
C ASN A 336 -27.73 -5.37 -0.82
N LEU A 337 -28.42 -5.52 0.31
CA LEU A 337 -28.80 -4.37 1.15
C LEU A 337 -27.60 -3.81 1.92
N LEU A 338 -26.74 -4.68 2.46
CA LEU A 338 -25.62 -4.27 3.31
C LEU A 338 -24.35 -4.00 2.51
N SER A 339 -24.26 -4.43 1.24
CA SER A 339 -23.11 -4.12 0.39
C SER A 339 -23.20 -2.80 -0.38
N HIS A 340 -24.39 -2.23 -0.55
CA HIS A 340 -24.66 -1.05 -1.38
C HIS A 340 -24.97 0.22 -0.58
N GLY A 341 -24.65 0.25 0.72
CA GLY A 341 -24.69 1.48 1.50
C GLY A 341 -23.69 2.49 0.94
N ILE A 342 -24.18 3.44 0.14
CA ILE A 342 -23.42 4.54 -0.52
C ILE A 342 -22.59 5.36 0.49
N TYR A 343 -22.83 5.19 1.80
CA TYR A 343 -22.21 5.95 2.88
C TYR A 343 -21.22 5.15 3.76
N ALA A 344 -20.98 3.86 3.51
CA ALA A 344 -20.22 2.99 4.43
C ALA A 344 -18.68 3.10 4.36
N ILE A 345 -18.14 3.88 3.42
CA ILE A 345 -16.68 3.97 3.20
C ILE A 345 -16.04 5.02 4.13
N HIS A 346 -16.79 6.06 4.54
CA HIS A 346 -16.23 7.18 5.30
C HIS A 346 -16.56 7.16 6.80
N GLU A 347 -17.59 6.42 7.23
CA GLU A 347 -17.88 6.16 8.64
C GLU A 347 -18.23 4.67 8.87
N PRO A 348 -17.37 3.88 9.54
CA PRO A 348 -17.65 2.47 9.78
C PRO A 348 -18.72 2.31 10.87
N THR A 349 -19.97 2.04 10.45
CA THR A 349 -21.06 1.68 11.38
C THR A 349 -20.90 0.24 11.83
N GLU A 350 -20.79 0.02 13.15
CA GLU A 350 -20.78 -1.33 13.72
C GLU A 350 -22.13 -2.01 13.47
N MET A 351 -22.10 -3.27 13.08
CA MET A 351 -23.32 -4.05 12.82
C MET A 351 -24.10 -4.31 14.12
N GLY A 352 -25.43 -4.29 14.06
CA GLY A 352 -26.27 -4.90 15.09
C GLY A 352 -26.10 -6.42 15.15
N ASP A 353 -26.47 -7.04 16.27
CA ASP A 353 -26.17 -8.45 16.55
C ASP A 353 -26.74 -9.41 15.50
N ASP A 354 -27.96 -9.18 15.02
CA ASP A 354 -28.58 -9.97 13.94
C ASP A 354 -27.74 -9.97 12.65
N ASN A 355 -27.18 -8.81 12.29
CA ASN A 355 -26.33 -8.67 11.10
C ASN A 355 -24.96 -9.32 11.32
N LYS A 356 -24.42 -9.29 12.55
CA LYS A 356 -23.17 -9.96 12.92
C LYS A 356 -23.32 -11.47 12.77
N ASP A 357 -24.41 -12.03 13.27
CA ASP A 357 -24.66 -13.47 13.22
C ASP A 357 -24.93 -13.95 11.79
N LEU A 358 -25.69 -13.16 11.02
CA LEU A 358 -25.90 -13.42 9.60
C LEU A 358 -24.58 -13.39 8.82
N PHE A 359 -23.72 -12.40 9.06
CA PHE A 359 -22.40 -12.32 8.43
C PHE A 359 -21.53 -13.53 8.75
N ARG A 360 -21.45 -13.92 10.04
CA ARG A 360 -20.70 -15.10 10.50
C ARG A 360 -21.17 -16.37 9.82
N ARG A 361 -22.49 -16.52 9.65
CA ARG A 361 -23.10 -17.68 8.98
C ARG A 361 -22.69 -17.75 7.52
N ILE A 362 -22.91 -16.67 6.76
CA ILE A 362 -22.53 -16.59 5.33
C ILE A 362 -21.04 -16.84 5.14
N LEU A 363 -20.19 -16.22 5.96
CA LEU A 363 -18.74 -16.38 5.87
C LEU A 363 -18.30 -17.83 6.13
N ARG A 364 -18.86 -18.46 7.17
CA ARG A 364 -18.56 -19.87 7.51
C ARG A 364 -18.96 -20.81 6.38
N ASP A 365 -20.19 -20.67 5.89
CA ASP A 365 -20.72 -21.50 4.82
C ASP A 365 -19.84 -21.33 3.57
N PHE A 366 -19.53 -20.09 3.21
CA PHE A 366 -18.67 -19.76 2.07
C PHE A 366 -17.27 -20.37 2.16
N ILE A 367 -16.60 -20.26 3.31
CA ILE A 367 -15.27 -20.85 3.52
C ILE A 367 -15.33 -22.39 3.41
N SER A 368 -16.36 -23.00 4.01
CA SER A 368 -16.50 -24.46 4.07
C SER A 368 -16.84 -25.08 2.70
N THR A 369 -17.76 -24.46 1.94
CA THR A 369 -18.23 -24.95 0.64
C THR A 369 -17.11 -24.94 -0.39
N PHE A 370 -16.37 -23.82 -0.49
CA PHE A 370 -15.31 -23.64 -1.47
C PHE A 370 -13.93 -24.12 -0.98
N LYS A 371 -13.86 -24.66 0.24
CA LYS A 371 -12.66 -25.28 0.83
C LYS A 371 -11.42 -24.39 0.75
N PHE A 372 -11.57 -23.12 1.10
CA PHE A 372 -10.44 -22.18 1.10
C PHE A 372 -9.38 -22.60 2.12
N ALA A 373 -8.13 -22.76 1.67
CA ALA A 373 -6.98 -22.93 2.56
C ALA A 373 -6.56 -21.56 3.11
N LEU A 374 -7.20 -21.16 4.21
CA LEU A 374 -6.89 -19.89 4.86
C LEU A 374 -5.56 -19.98 5.60
N PRO A 375 -4.69 -18.95 5.49
CA PRO A 375 -3.46 -18.92 6.23
C PRO A 375 -3.74 -18.86 7.73
N ASP A 376 -3.01 -19.67 8.51
CA ASP A 376 -2.98 -19.54 9.97
C ASP A 376 -2.36 -18.20 10.36
N LEU A 377 -3.20 -17.16 10.42
CA LEU A 377 -2.86 -15.86 10.99
C LEU A 377 -2.93 -15.90 12.54
N LEU A 378 -3.59 -16.92 13.10
CA LEU A 378 -3.91 -17.07 14.53
C LEU A 378 -3.07 -18.12 15.28
N ALA A 379 -2.27 -18.96 14.60
CA ALA A 379 -1.46 -19.97 15.30
C ALA A 379 -0.37 -19.37 16.20
N ALA A 380 -0.05 -18.08 16.05
CA ALA A 380 0.96 -17.39 16.87
C ALA A 380 0.47 -17.07 18.29
N THR A 381 -0.84 -17.02 18.55
CA THR A 381 -1.39 -16.70 19.89
C THR A 381 -1.54 -17.92 20.81
N SER A 382 -1.64 -19.13 20.25
CA SER A 382 -1.83 -20.37 21.03
C SER A 382 -0.57 -20.84 21.77
N ALA A 383 0.63 -20.55 21.23
CA ALA A 383 1.88 -21.00 21.84
C ALA A 383 2.29 -20.20 23.11
N ALA A 384 1.71 -19.01 23.31
CA ALA A 384 2.09 -18.13 24.43
C ALA A 384 1.32 -18.40 25.74
N THR A 385 0.21 -19.16 25.70
CA THR A 385 -0.63 -19.42 26.89
C THR A 385 -0.37 -20.76 27.57
N ALA A 386 0.53 -21.60 27.04
CA ALA A 386 0.77 -22.95 27.58
C ALA A 386 1.87 -23.05 28.66
N ALA A 387 2.40 -21.94 29.17
CA ALA A 387 3.39 -21.94 30.25
C ALA A 387 2.89 -21.19 31.49
N ALA A 388 1.92 -21.77 32.20
CA ALA A 388 1.63 -21.38 33.58
C ALA A 388 2.70 -22.01 34.50
N PRO A 389 3.32 -21.25 35.43
CA PRO A 389 4.29 -21.79 36.35
C PRO A 389 3.61 -22.68 37.40
N ILE A 390 4.19 -23.85 37.65
CA ILE A 390 3.84 -24.75 38.74
C ILE A 390 4.12 -24.02 40.08
N PRO A 391 3.17 -23.95 41.02
CA PRO A 391 3.43 -23.34 42.32
C PRO A 391 4.37 -24.24 43.15
N ALA A 392 5.42 -23.65 43.70
CA ALA A 392 6.36 -24.31 44.60
C ALA A 392 5.68 -24.64 45.96
N PRO A 393 6.08 -25.73 46.63
CA PRO A 393 5.46 -26.13 47.89
C PRO A 393 5.86 -25.19 49.03
N THR A 394 4.86 -24.74 49.78
CA THR A 394 5.00 -24.00 51.03
C THR A 394 5.62 -24.89 52.11
N THR A 395 6.81 -24.55 52.57
CA THR A 395 7.36 -25.05 53.83
C THR A 395 6.63 -24.38 54.99
N GLU A 396 5.83 -25.16 55.71
CA GLU A 396 5.33 -24.82 57.03
C GLU A 396 6.51 -24.74 58.01
N ALA A 397 6.66 -23.59 58.65
CA ALA A 397 7.46 -23.46 59.86
C ALA A 397 6.51 -23.58 61.06
N THR A 398 6.64 -24.67 61.82
CA THR A 398 6.17 -24.75 63.21
C THR A 398 7.38 -24.97 64.10
N THR A 399 7.59 -23.99 64.99
CA THR A 399 8.30 -24.02 66.29
C THR A 399 9.44 -25.01 66.51
#